data_AF-X1KWC4-F1
#
_entry.id   AF-X1KWC4-F1
#
_cell.length_a   1.000
_cell.length_b   1.000
_cell.length_c   1.000
_cell.angle_alpha   90.00
_cell.angle_beta   90.00
_cell.angle_gamma   90.00
#
_symmetry.space_group_name_H-M   'P 1'
#
loop_
_entity.id
_entity.type
_entity.pdbx_description
1 polymer ?
#
loop_
_entity_poly.entity_id
_entity_poly.type
_entity_poly.pdbx_seq_one_letter_code
_entity_poly.pdbx_strand_id
1 'polypeptide(L)' 'MQIEQISPPGYEDRISRLKNRVVLQPHELCIERAKLFTESYKSTKGEAPNIRFAKAMRHLFTNMTIKIWDDEFIVGNRC' A
#
# COMPACT_ATOMS: atom_id res chain seq x y z
N MET A 1 -17.60 -28.48 -2.32
CA MET A 1 -16.46 -28.92 -3.17
C MET A 1 -15.21 -28.23 -2.62
N GLN A 2 -14.44 -28.91 -1.77
CA GLN A 2 -13.14 -28.40 -1.34
C GLN A 2 -12.18 -28.64 -2.51
N ILE A 3 -11.62 -27.56 -3.04
CA ILE A 3 -10.59 -27.63 -4.08
C ILE A 3 -9.30 -27.96 -3.33
N GLU A 4 -8.67 -29.10 -3.64
CA GLU A 4 -7.33 -29.38 -3.12
C GLU A 4 -6.37 -28.31 -3.61
N GLN A 5 -5.84 -27.51 -2.67
CA GLN A 5 -4.80 -26.53 -2.99
C GLN A 5 -3.47 -27.26 -3.17
N ILE A 6 -3.05 -27.40 -4.42
CA ILE A 6 -1.71 -27.88 -4.76
C ILE A 6 -0.73 -26.72 -4.55
N SER A 7 0.04 -26.76 -3.47
CA SER A 7 1.11 -25.79 -3.23
C SER A 7 2.30 -26.06 -4.16
N PRO A 8 2.80 -25.06 -4.91
CA PRO A 8 4.00 -25.24 -5.73
C PRO A 8 5.25 -25.50 -4.88
N PRO A 9 6.28 -26.14 -5.44
CA PRO A 9 7.54 -26.38 -4.72
C PRO A 9 8.16 -25.05 -4.25
N GLY A 10 8.62 -25.01 -2.99
CA GLY A 10 9.19 -23.81 -2.34
C GLY A 10 8.16 -22.79 -1.81
N TYR A 11 6.86 -23.12 -1.85
CA TYR A 11 5.80 -22.26 -1.31
C TYR A 11 5.98 -21.95 0.18
N GLU A 12 6.26 -22.96 1.01
CA GLU A 12 6.42 -22.77 2.46
C GLU A 12 7.61 -21.86 2.80
N ASP A 13 8.73 -22.02 2.10
CA ASP A 13 9.92 -21.18 2.30
C ASP A 13 9.63 -19.71 1.95
N ARG A 14 8.91 -19.49 0.83
CA ARG A 14 8.46 -18.16 0.42
C ARG A 14 7.57 -17.51 1.48
N ILE A 15 6.58 -18.25 1.98
CA ILE A 15 5.67 -17.77 3.02
C ILE A 15 6.43 -17.47 4.33
N SER A 16 7.39 -18.31 4.70
CA SER A 16 8.25 -18.08 5.87
C SER A 16 9.08 -16.80 5.74
N ARG A 17 9.70 -16.55 4.57
CA ARG A 17 10.43 -15.30 4.31
C ARG A 17 9.53 -14.06 4.40
N LEU A 18 8.35 -14.10 3.80
CA LEU A 18 7.38 -13.00 3.87
C LEU A 18 6.92 -12.73 5.30
N LYS A 19 6.61 -13.76 6.08
CA LYS A 19 6.24 -13.63 7.50
C LYS A 19 7.37 -13.01 8.33
N ASN A 20 8.60 -13.52 8.18
CA ASN A 20 9.75 -13.01 8.91
C ASN A 20 10.02 -11.55 8.58
N ARG A 21 9.84 -11.13 7.32
CA ARG A 21 9.98 -9.71 6.92
C ARG A 21 9.03 -8.80 7.69
N VAL A 22 7.78 -9.21 7.90
CA VAL A 22 6.80 -8.40 8.67
C VAL A 22 7.10 -8.40 10.16
N VAL A 23 7.44 -9.57 10.72
CA VAL A 23 7.68 -9.73 12.17
C VAL A 23 8.97 -9.05 12.62
N LEU A 24 10.02 -9.08 11.80
CA LEU A 24 11.32 -8.48 12.11
C LEU A 24 11.42 -7.00 11.74
N GLN A 25 10.40 -6.44 11.08
CA GLN A 25 10.45 -5.05 10.65
C GLN A 25 10.45 -4.10 11.85
N PRO A 26 11.34 -3.09 11.90
CA PRO A 26 11.27 -2.06 12.91
C PRO A 26 9.96 -1.27 12.80
N HIS A 27 9.50 -0.75 13.93
CA HIS A 27 8.28 0.04 13.96
C HIS A 27 8.52 1.42 13.33
N GLU A 28 7.93 1.65 12.16
CA GLU A 28 8.05 2.90 11.42
C GLU A 28 6.66 3.47 11.10
N LEU A 29 6.56 4.80 11.10
CA LEU A 29 5.36 5.51 10.67
C LEU A 29 5.57 6.10 9.27
N CYS A 30 4.72 5.69 8.34
CA CYS A 30 4.68 6.28 7.01
C CYS A 30 3.84 7.57 7.01
N ILE A 31 4.45 8.67 6.55
CA ILE A 31 3.84 10.01 6.52
C ILE A 31 3.41 10.46 5.12
N GLU A 32 3.70 9.68 4.09
CA GLU A 32 3.55 10.07 2.68
C GLU A 32 2.12 10.47 2.35
N ARG A 33 1.14 9.63 2.74
CA ARG A 33 -0.28 9.94 2.52
C ARG A 33 -0.70 11.23 3.20
N ALA A 34 -0.29 11.46 4.45
CA ALA A 34 -0.64 12.67 5.19
C ALA A 34 -0.06 13.92 4.51
N LYS A 35 1.17 13.83 4.00
CA LYS A 35 1.83 14.88 3.23
C LYS A 35 1.06 15.18 1.93
N LEU A 36 0.80 14.17 1.10
CA LEU A 36 0.11 14.34 -0.19
C LEU A 36 -1.33 14.84 -0.02
N PHE A 37 -2.07 14.32 0.98
CA PHE A 37 -3.40 14.86 1.30
C PHE A 37 -3.33 16.33 1.70
N THR A 38 -2.38 16.69 2.55
CA THR A 38 -2.21 18.09 3.00
C THR A 38 -1.91 19.03 1.82
N GLU A 39 -1.05 18.62 0.89
CA GLU A 39 -0.75 19.38 -0.33
C GLU A 39 -1.99 19.60 -1.20
N SER A 40 -2.77 18.54 -1.46
CA SER A 40 -4.02 18.67 -2.22
C SER A 40 -5.05 19.54 -1.51
N TYR A 41 -5.16 19.46 -0.18
CA TYR A 41 -6.12 20.27 0.57
C TYR A 41 -5.73 21.75 0.62
N LYS A 42 -4.43 22.07 0.55
CA LYS A 42 -3.93 23.45 0.43
C LYS A 42 -4.32 24.11 -0.91
N SER A 43 -4.30 23.35 -2.00
CA SER A 43 -4.58 23.86 -3.36
C SER A 43 -6.07 23.90 -3.72
N THR A 44 -6.92 23.16 -3.00
CA THR A 44 -8.37 23.01 -3.30
C THR A 44 -9.27 23.78 -2.33
N LYS A 45 -8.78 24.87 -1.73
CA LYS A 45 -9.58 25.71 -0.82
C LYS A 45 -10.77 26.33 -1.57
N GLY A 46 -11.94 26.37 -0.92
CA GLY A 46 -13.16 26.94 -1.50
C GLY A 46 -14.03 25.95 -2.28
N GLU A 47 -13.54 24.74 -2.55
CA GLU A 47 -14.33 23.70 -3.20
C GLU A 47 -15.20 22.91 -2.20
N ALA A 48 -16.23 22.26 -2.73
CA ALA A 48 -17.10 21.38 -1.94
C ALA A 48 -16.27 20.23 -1.31
N PRO A 49 -16.52 19.84 -0.04
CA PRO A 49 -15.69 18.86 0.68
C PRO A 49 -15.51 17.51 -0.04
N ASN A 50 -16.55 17.02 -0.71
CA ASN A 50 -16.52 15.78 -1.50
C ASN A 50 -15.57 15.89 -2.71
N ILE A 51 -15.58 17.02 -3.42
CA ILE A 51 -14.67 17.26 -4.55
C ILE A 51 -13.23 17.36 -4.07
N ARG A 52 -12.99 18.04 -2.94
CA ARG A 52 -11.65 18.14 -2.32
C ARG A 52 -11.09 16.77 -1.98
N PHE A 53 -11.90 15.90 -1.40
CA PHE A 53 -11.49 14.53 -1.08
C PHE A 53 -11.17 13.71 -2.34
N ALA A 54 -12.02 13.79 -3.37
CA ALA A 54 -11.78 13.12 -4.64
C ALA A 54 -10.46 13.58 -5.30
N LYS A 55 -10.18 14.89 -5.27
CA LYS A 55 -8.92 15.46 -5.77
C LYS A 55 -7.71 15.03 -4.93
N ALA A 56 -7.85 14.98 -3.61
CA ALA A 56 -6.79 14.48 -2.74
C ALA A 56 -6.49 13.00 -2.99
N MET A 57 -7.52 12.20 -3.28
CA MET A 57 -7.35 10.79 -3.65
C MET A 57 -6.63 10.63 -4.98
N ARG A 58 -7.01 11.42 -5.98
CA ARG A 58 -6.29 11.47 -7.27
C ARG A 58 -4.83 11.88 -7.06
N HIS A 59 -4.56 12.92 -6.26
CA HIS A 59 -3.20 13.37 -5.95
C HIS A 59 -2.39 12.30 -5.24
N LEU A 60 -2.98 11.58 -4.29
CA LEU A 60 -2.32 10.44 -3.64
C LEU A 60 -1.94 9.37 -4.66
N PHE A 61 -2.90 8.83 -5.42
CA PHE A 61 -2.65 7.70 -6.31
C PHE A 61 -1.73 8.04 -7.49
N THR A 62 -1.61 9.31 -7.85
CA THR A 62 -0.70 9.75 -8.91
C THR A 62 0.75 9.92 -8.43
N ASN A 63 0.95 10.21 -7.13
CA ASN A 63 2.26 10.62 -6.61
C ASN A 63 2.83 9.70 -5.51
N MET A 64 2.06 8.75 -4.99
CA MET A 64 2.53 7.83 -3.94
C MET A 64 3.60 6.88 -4.47
N THR A 65 4.50 6.48 -3.58
CA THR A 65 5.60 5.57 -3.93
C THR A 65 5.11 4.14 -4.01
N ILE A 66 5.05 3.57 -5.22
CA ILE A 66 4.68 2.16 -5.37
C ILE A 66 5.90 1.26 -5.12
N LYS A 67 5.76 0.34 -4.16
CA LYS A 67 6.77 -0.69 -3.86
C LYS A 67 6.21 -2.07 -4.22
N ILE A 68 7.07 -2.87 -4.83
CA ILE A 68 6.86 -4.29 -5.09
C ILE A 68 8.03 -5.00 -4.41
N TRP A 69 7.75 -5.87 -3.45
CA TRP A 69 8.81 -6.55 -2.70
C TRP A 69 9.11 -7.94 -3.29
N ASP A 70 10.33 -8.42 -3.05
CA ASP A 70 10.71 -9.78 -3.45
C ASP A 70 9.78 -10.82 -2.81
N ASP A 71 9.55 -11.92 -3.53
CA ASP A 71 8.69 -13.04 -3.15
C ASP A 71 7.17 -12.76 -3.14
N GLU A 72 6.72 -11.56 -3.50
CA GLU A 72 5.30 -11.24 -3.58
C GLU A 72 4.64 -11.76 -4.86
N PHE A 73 3.52 -12.46 -4.70
CA PHE A 73 2.65 -12.84 -5.83
C PHE A 73 1.47 -11.88 -6.01
N ILE A 74 0.95 -11.35 -4.89
CA ILE A 74 -0.07 -10.30 -4.86
C ILE A 74 0.64 -9.03 -4.42
N VAL A 75 0.64 -8.03 -5.30
CA VAL A 75 1.35 -6.77 -5.08
C VAL A 75 0.37 -5.67 -4.68
N GLY A 76 0.88 -4.68 -3.94
CA GLY A 76 0.14 -3.49 -3.58
C GLY A 76 0.53 -3.01 -2.18
N ASN A 77 0.97 -1.76 -2.10
CA ASN A 77 1.24 -1.10 -0.83
C ASN A 77 0.18 -0.02 -0.57
N ARG A 78 0.13 0.47 0.67
CA ARG A 78 -0.75 1.58 1.08
C ARG A 78 0.04 2.82 1.54
N CYS A 79 1.32 2.83 1.18
CA CYS A 79 2.38 3.78 1.52
C CYS A 79 3.41 3.76 0.38
#